data_AF-A0A2X3CHT0-F1
#
_entry.id   AF-A0A2X3CHT0-F1
#
_cell.length_a   1.000
_cell.length_b   1.000
_cell.length_c   1.000
_cell.angle_alpha   90.00
_cell.angle_beta   90.00
_cell.angle_gamma   90.00
#
_symmetry.space_group_name_H-M   'P 1'
#
loop_
_entity.id
_entity.type
_entity.pdbx_description
1 polymer ?
#
loop_
_entity_poly.entity_id
_entity_poly.type
_entity_poly.pdbx_seq_one_letter_code
_entity_poly.pdbx_strand_id
1 'polypeptide(L)'
;MHVVSGHWLQAAFGADVVPCSYDDVENSDLVVLVGSNAAWAHPVLFQRLAQAKRDNPRLRIVAIDPRRTATCEIADRHLALAPGSDGGLFAGLLNALAEAGACVDGFRDGPQALAAARGWDVARVAAFCGLPADEVAGFYREFIAAPRAITLYTMGINQSASGSDKCNAIINVHLASGKYGRRGCGPFR
;
A
#
# COMPACT_ATOMS: atom_id res chain seq x y z
N MET A 1 -2.54 -17.68 18.63
CA MET A 1 -2.06 -18.48 17.48
C MET A 1 -3.20 -18.56 16.48
N HIS A 2 -3.20 -17.68 15.47
CA HIS A 2 -3.80 -17.92 14.16
C HIS A 2 -3.20 -16.84 13.26
N VAL A 3 -2.12 -17.23 12.61
CA VAL A 3 -1.42 -16.45 11.60
C VAL A 3 -2.30 -16.47 10.36
N VAL A 4 -2.81 -15.31 9.96
CA VAL A 4 -3.40 -15.16 8.64
C VAL A 4 -2.35 -14.48 7.77
N SER A 5 -1.42 -15.31 7.27
CA SER A 5 -0.40 -14.94 6.31
C SER A 5 -0.73 -15.65 4.99
N GLY A 6 -0.99 -14.92 3.91
CA GLY A 6 -1.02 -15.43 2.53
C GLY A 6 -2.16 -16.39 2.14
N HIS A 7 -2.79 -17.10 3.07
CA HIS A 7 -3.76 -18.16 2.76
C HIS A 7 -5.06 -17.67 2.13
N TRP A 8 -5.49 -16.41 2.31
CA TRP A 8 -6.73 -15.92 1.68
C TRP A 8 -6.56 -15.55 0.20
N LEU A 9 -5.39 -15.07 -0.22
CA LEU A 9 -5.10 -14.91 -1.65
C LEU A 9 -5.11 -16.29 -2.34
N GLN A 10 -4.58 -17.30 -1.66
CA GLN A 10 -4.56 -18.68 -2.13
C GLN A 10 -5.97 -19.31 -2.16
N ALA A 11 -6.80 -19.05 -1.14
CA ALA A 11 -8.17 -19.54 -1.05
C ALA A 11 -9.16 -18.78 -1.96
N ALA A 12 -8.88 -17.51 -2.29
CA ALA A 12 -9.71 -16.71 -3.18
C ALA A 12 -9.31 -16.83 -4.66
N PHE A 13 -8.04 -17.12 -4.97
CA PHE A 13 -7.51 -17.09 -6.35
C PHE A 13 -6.79 -18.38 -6.81
N GLY A 14 -6.72 -19.43 -5.97
CA GLY A 14 -6.45 -20.81 -6.42
C GLY A 14 -5.03 -21.15 -6.89
N ALA A 15 -4.07 -20.24 -6.82
CA ALA A 15 -2.65 -20.52 -7.06
C ALA A 15 -1.79 -19.41 -6.43
N ASP A 16 -0.47 -19.63 -6.36
CA ASP A 16 0.57 -18.68 -5.90
C ASP A 16 0.70 -17.48 -6.86
N VAL A 17 -0.43 -16.84 -7.15
CA VAL A 17 -0.60 -15.84 -8.19
C VAL A 17 -0.46 -14.49 -7.53
N VAL A 18 0.62 -13.83 -7.91
CA VAL A 18 0.80 -12.40 -7.79
C VAL A 18 -0.46 -11.72 -8.37
N PRO A 19 -1.35 -11.14 -7.56
CA PRO A 19 -2.67 -10.70 -8.01
C PRO A 19 -2.60 -9.44 -8.91
N CYS A 20 -1.40 -8.92 -9.15
CA CYS A 20 -1.11 -7.80 -10.03
C CYS A 20 0.01 -8.20 -11.00
N SER A 21 -0.16 -7.85 -12.28
CA SER A 21 0.84 -8.01 -13.33
C SER A 21 1.61 -6.71 -13.58
N TYR A 22 2.66 -6.77 -14.41
CA TYR A 22 3.32 -5.54 -14.88
C TYR A 22 2.36 -4.65 -15.67
N ASP A 23 1.43 -5.23 -16.42
CA ASP A 23 0.40 -4.49 -17.15
C ASP A 23 -0.52 -3.74 -16.18
N ASP A 24 -0.76 -4.26 -14.97
CA ASP A 24 -1.54 -3.56 -13.97
C ASP A 24 -0.81 -2.31 -13.46
N VAL A 25 0.52 -2.39 -13.26
CA VAL A 25 1.34 -1.22 -12.88
C VAL A 25 1.21 -0.11 -13.90
N GLU A 26 1.31 -0.45 -15.18
CA GLU A 26 1.17 0.48 -16.31
C GLU A 26 -0.24 1.08 -16.43
N ASN A 27 -1.24 0.47 -15.77
CA ASN A 27 -2.65 0.87 -15.85
C ASN A 27 -3.25 1.26 -14.50
N SER A 28 -2.42 1.69 -13.57
CA SER A 28 -2.83 2.28 -12.29
C SER A 28 -2.88 3.81 -12.39
N ASP A 29 -3.63 4.45 -11.49
CA ASP A 29 -3.59 5.91 -11.28
C ASP A 29 -2.59 6.26 -10.17
N LEU A 30 -2.40 5.35 -9.22
CA LEU A 30 -1.48 5.47 -8.09
C LEU A 30 -0.66 4.17 -7.92
N VAL A 31 0.65 4.31 -7.85
CA VAL A 31 1.60 3.26 -7.47
C VAL A 31 2.23 3.61 -6.14
N VAL A 32 2.09 2.74 -5.15
CA VAL A 32 2.69 2.87 -3.82
C VAL A 32 3.81 1.84 -3.67
N LEU A 33 5.03 2.28 -3.42
CA LEU A 33 6.21 1.43 -3.28
C LEU A 33 6.62 1.38 -1.81
N VAL A 34 6.45 0.25 -1.12
CA VAL A 34 6.68 0.11 0.33
C VAL A 34 7.93 -0.72 0.59
N GLY A 35 8.92 -0.11 1.27
CA GLY A 35 10.13 -0.78 1.75
C GLY A 35 10.94 -1.47 0.67
N SER A 36 10.86 -0.98 -0.58
CA SER A 36 11.54 -1.56 -1.72
C SER A 36 12.46 -0.55 -2.38
N ASN A 37 13.76 -0.87 -2.43
CA ASN A 37 14.63 -0.28 -3.45
C ASN A 37 14.39 -1.03 -4.77
N ALA A 38 13.21 -0.84 -5.37
CA ALA A 38 12.81 -1.51 -6.62
C ALA A 38 13.84 -1.32 -7.73
N ALA A 39 14.51 -0.16 -7.79
CA ALA A 39 15.59 0.10 -8.74
C ALA A 39 16.72 -0.93 -8.68
N TRP A 40 17.00 -1.48 -7.49
CA TRP A 40 18.04 -2.49 -7.29
C TRP A 40 17.49 -3.92 -7.19
N ALA A 41 16.39 -4.10 -6.46
CA ALA A 41 15.79 -5.41 -6.21
C ALA A 41 14.96 -5.94 -7.39
N HIS A 42 14.35 -5.04 -8.17
CA HIS A 42 13.50 -5.38 -9.32
C HIS A 42 13.75 -4.42 -10.51
N PRO A 43 14.96 -4.41 -11.11
CA PRO A 43 15.33 -3.40 -12.11
C PRO A 43 14.38 -3.34 -13.32
N VAL A 44 13.86 -4.50 -13.77
CA VAL A 44 12.91 -4.56 -14.89
C VAL A 44 11.59 -3.86 -14.55
N LEU A 45 11.04 -4.11 -13.36
CA LEU A 45 9.83 -3.45 -12.88
C LEU A 45 10.05 -1.95 -12.72
N PHE A 46 11.20 -1.55 -12.18
CA PHE A 46 11.55 -0.13 -12.06
C PHE A 46 11.62 0.58 -13.42
N GLN A 47 12.26 -0.04 -14.42
CA GLN A 47 12.32 0.52 -15.78
C GLN A 47 10.93 0.64 -16.41
N ARG A 48 10.07 -0.36 -16.24
CA ARG A 48 8.68 -0.31 -16.70
C ARG A 48 7.88 0.80 -16.02
N LEU A 49 8.01 0.94 -14.69
CA LEU A 49 7.34 2.00 -13.94
C LEU A 49 7.84 3.39 -14.36
N ALA A 50 9.15 3.55 -14.56
CA ALA A 50 9.73 4.79 -15.06
C ALA A 50 9.26 5.13 -16.48
N GLN A 51 9.11 4.12 -17.36
CA GLN A 51 8.53 4.30 -18.69
C GLN A 51 7.04 4.67 -18.60
N ALA A 52 6.25 3.96 -17.79
CA ALA A 52 4.83 4.25 -17.59
C ALA A 52 4.59 5.67 -17.06
N LYS A 53 5.43 6.16 -16.15
CA LYS A 53 5.39 7.54 -15.64
C LYS A 53 5.74 8.57 -16.72
N ARG A 54 6.70 8.26 -17.60
CA ARG A 54 7.04 9.11 -18.75
C ARG A 54 5.89 9.19 -19.76
N ASP A 55 5.26 8.06 -20.06
CA ASP A 55 4.15 7.98 -21.01
C ASP A 55 2.84 8.54 -20.45
N ASN A 56 2.66 8.46 -19.14
CA ASN A 56 1.52 9.03 -18.42
C ASN A 56 1.99 9.86 -17.21
N PRO A 57 2.29 11.16 -17.39
CA PRO A 57 2.69 12.04 -16.29
C PRO A 57 1.69 12.13 -15.14
N ARG A 58 0.41 11.80 -15.38
CA ARG A 58 -0.65 11.77 -14.36
C ARG A 58 -0.57 10.57 -13.42
N LEU A 59 0.14 9.50 -13.79
CA LEU A 59 0.40 8.37 -12.89
C LEU A 59 1.13 8.88 -11.66
N ARG A 60 0.56 8.70 -10.47
CA ARG A 60 1.18 9.11 -9.21
C ARG A 60 2.03 7.98 -8.65
N ILE A 61 3.24 8.29 -8.20
CA ILE A 61 4.13 7.34 -7.56
C ILE A 61 4.47 7.84 -6.15
N VAL A 62 4.16 7.04 -5.14
CA VAL A 62 4.50 7.31 -3.74
C VAL A 62 5.50 6.27 -3.28
N ALA A 63 6.70 6.70 -2.90
CA ALA A 63 7.71 5.85 -2.27
C ALA A 63 7.59 5.96 -0.75
N ILE A 64 7.53 4.82 -0.07
CA ILE A 64 7.39 4.66 1.37
C ILE A 64 8.61 3.88 1.85
N ASP A 65 9.66 4.58 2.26
CA ASP A 65 10.94 3.98 2.68
C ASP A 65 11.65 4.94 3.66
N PRO A 66 12.15 4.48 4.82
CA PRO A 66 12.95 5.33 5.72
C PRO A 66 14.18 5.95 5.05
N ARG A 67 14.71 5.29 4.02
CA ARG A 67 15.88 5.73 3.26
C ARG A 67 15.44 6.33 1.93
N ARG A 68 16.14 7.37 1.52
CA ARG A 68 16.04 7.86 0.14
C ARG A 68 16.83 6.93 -0.77
N THR A 69 16.13 6.13 -1.56
CA THR A 69 16.74 5.18 -2.52
C THR A 69 16.58 5.68 -3.96
N ALA A 70 17.23 5.04 -4.93
CA ALA A 70 17.04 5.35 -6.35
C ALA A 70 15.57 5.22 -6.81
N THR A 71 14.77 4.44 -6.07
CA THR A 71 13.33 4.33 -6.32
C THR A 71 12.60 5.67 -6.12
N CYS A 72 13.13 6.55 -5.26
CA CYS A 72 12.60 7.89 -5.03
C CYS A 72 12.81 8.85 -6.21
N GLU A 73 13.66 8.53 -7.19
CA GLU A 73 13.95 9.42 -8.33
C GLU A 73 12.75 9.60 -9.26
N ILE A 74 11.88 8.60 -9.34
CA ILE A 74 10.64 8.65 -10.15
C ILE A 74 9.39 8.92 -9.30
N ALA A 75 9.54 9.01 -7.98
CA ALA A 75 8.43 9.19 -7.07
C ALA A 75 7.98 10.65 -7.02
N ASP A 76 6.68 10.89 -7.09
CA ASP A 76 6.10 12.20 -6.87
C ASP A 76 6.10 12.60 -5.38
N ARG A 77 6.06 11.61 -4.50
CA ARG A 77 6.12 11.78 -3.05
C ARG A 77 7.00 10.71 -2.44
N HIS A 78 7.85 11.10 -1.49
CA HIS A 78 8.61 10.18 -0.66
C HIS A 78 8.20 10.37 0.80
N LEU A 79 7.65 9.33 1.41
CA LEU A 79 7.36 9.27 2.85
C LEU A 79 8.52 8.57 3.55
N ALA A 80 9.34 9.36 4.24
CA ALA A 80 10.50 8.89 5.00
C ALA A 80 10.11 8.54 6.45
N LEU A 81 9.26 7.53 6.61
CA LEU A 81 8.78 7.12 7.93
C LEU A 81 9.87 6.46 8.81
N ALA A 82 9.62 6.45 10.11
CA ALA A 82 10.41 5.70 11.08
C ALA A 82 10.43 4.20 10.72
N PRO A 83 11.59 3.51 10.77
CA PRO A 83 11.69 2.11 10.41
C PRO A 83 10.66 1.24 11.14
N GLY A 84 9.90 0.48 10.35
CA GLY A 84 8.93 -0.48 10.84
C GLY A 84 7.56 0.09 11.22
N SER A 85 7.33 1.39 11.05
CA SER A 85 6.05 2.06 11.35
C SER A 85 5.01 2.00 10.22
N ASP A 86 5.34 1.36 9.09
CA ASP A 86 4.49 1.22 7.89
C ASP A 86 3.10 0.63 8.18
N GLY A 87 3.01 -0.35 9.09
CA GLY A 87 1.72 -0.90 9.52
C GLY A 87 0.79 0.14 10.16
N GLY A 88 1.34 1.11 10.90
CA GLY A 88 0.57 2.22 11.49
C GLY A 88 0.06 3.20 10.43
N LEU A 89 0.86 3.47 9.39
CA LEU A 89 0.45 4.28 8.24
C LEU A 89 -0.74 3.64 7.50
N PHE A 90 -0.71 2.33 7.25
CA PHE A 90 -1.83 1.65 6.58
C PHE A 90 -3.05 1.43 7.50
N ALA A 91 -2.85 1.26 8.81
CA ALA A 91 -3.96 1.27 9.77
C ALA A 91 -4.70 2.62 9.77
N GLY A 92 -3.95 3.73 9.75
CA GLY A 92 -4.57 5.05 9.63
C GLY A 92 -5.23 5.31 8.28
N LEU A 93 -4.68 4.76 7.19
CA LEU A 93 -5.35 4.82 5.87
C LEU A 93 -6.70 4.09 5.88
N LEU A 94 -6.77 2.94 6.56
CA LEU A 94 -8.04 2.23 6.75
C LEU A 94 -9.05 3.06 7.57
N ASN A 95 -8.59 3.73 8.62
CA ASN A 95 -9.43 4.66 9.38
C ASN A 95 -9.93 5.83 8.51
N ALA A 96 -9.05 6.43 7.71
CA ALA A 96 -9.40 7.53 6.82
C ALA A 96 -10.39 7.12 5.71
N LEU A 97 -10.27 5.91 5.17
CA LEU A 97 -11.26 5.33 4.25
C LEU A 97 -12.65 5.24 4.90
N ALA A 98 -12.70 4.79 6.15
CA ALA A 98 -13.94 4.66 6.90
C ALA A 98 -14.58 6.02 7.21
N GLU A 99 -13.78 7.00 7.65
CA GLU A 99 -14.23 8.37 7.92
C GLU A 99 -14.74 9.08 6.66
N ALA A 100 -14.13 8.78 5.50
CA ALA A 100 -14.56 9.31 4.21
C ALA A 100 -15.80 8.60 3.62
N GLY A 101 -16.31 7.54 4.25
CA GLY A 101 -17.38 6.71 3.69
C GLY A 101 -16.98 6.00 2.38
N ALA A 102 -15.68 5.78 2.18
CA ALA A 102 -15.11 5.19 0.97
C ALA A 102 -14.88 3.67 1.08
N CYS A 103 -15.39 3.05 2.14
CA CYS A 103 -15.35 1.60 2.33
C CYS A 103 -16.45 0.90 1.52
N VAL A 104 -16.10 -0.21 0.88
CA VAL A 104 -17.07 -1.16 0.33
C VAL A 104 -17.55 -2.12 1.41
N ASP A 105 -18.80 -2.56 1.30
CA ASP A 105 -19.36 -3.54 2.23
C ASP A 105 -18.79 -4.96 1.99
N GLY A 106 -18.80 -5.78 3.05
CA GLY A 106 -18.71 -7.23 2.90
C GLY A 106 -17.32 -7.84 2.74
N PHE A 107 -16.22 -7.10 2.96
CA PHE A 107 -14.90 -7.73 3.02
C PHE A 107 -14.68 -8.47 4.36
N ARG A 108 -14.21 -9.71 4.29
CA ARG A 108 -14.01 -10.60 5.44
C ARG A 108 -13.08 -9.96 6.48
N ASP A 109 -13.41 -10.12 7.76
CA ASP A 109 -12.76 -9.50 8.92
C ASP A 109 -12.81 -7.95 8.97
N GLY A 110 -13.56 -7.33 8.06
CA GLY A 110 -13.72 -5.88 7.96
C GLY A 110 -14.13 -5.20 9.27
N PRO A 111 -15.14 -5.67 10.01
CA PRO A 111 -15.51 -5.08 11.30
C PRO A 111 -14.36 -5.07 12.32
N GLN A 112 -13.58 -6.14 12.39
CA GLN A 112 -12.45 -6.23 13.31
C GLN A 112 -11.29 -5.32 12.86
N ALA A 113 -10.96 -5.33 11.57
CA ALA A 113 -9.92 -4.47 11.01
C ALA A 113 -10.27 -2.98 11.19
N LEU A 114 -11.52 -2.59 10.94
CA LEU A 114 -12.03 -1.23 11.14
C LEU A 114 -12.04 -0.85 12.62
N ALA A 115 -12.41 -1.77 13.51
CA ALA A 115 -12.33 -1.53 14.95
C ALA A 115 -10.88 -1.31 15.42
N ALA A 116 -9.93 -2.07 14.90
CA ALA A 116 -8.50 -1.92 15.22
C ALA A 116 -7.87 -0.65 14.62
N ALA A 117 -8.36 -0.20 13.46
CA ALA A 117 -7.94 1.05 12.83
C ALA A 117 -8.54 2.28 13.53
N ARG A 118 -9.65 2.13 14.26
CA ARG A 118 -10.30 3.23 14.96
C ARG A 118 -9.32 3.95 15.89
N GLY A 119 -9.22 5.27 15.73
CA GLY A 119 -8.33 6.11 16.54
C GLY A 119 -6.88 6.14 16.05
N TRP A 120 -6.59 5.57 14.87
CA TRP A 120 -5.41 5.92 14.07
C TRP A 120 -5.71 7.13 13.19
N ASP A 121 -5.98 8.28 13.82
CA ASP A 121 -6.12 9.54 13.11
C ASP A 121 -4.78 10.04 12.52
N VAL A 122 -4.85 11.05 11.65
CA VAL A 122 -3.67 11.61 10.98
C VAL A 122 -2.60 12.07 11.99
N ALA A 123 -3.00 12.67 13.11
CA ALA A 123 -2.06 13.21 14.09
C ALA A 123 -1.30 12.10 14.82
N ARG A 124 -2.01 11.05 15.24
CA ARG A 124 -1.41 9.87 15.84
C ARG A 124 -0.48 9.14 14.88
N VAL A 125 -0.91 8.96 13.64
CA VAL A 125 -0.10 8.30 12.60
C VAL A 125 1.17 9.11 12.34
N ALA A 126 1.05 10.42 12.18
CA ALA A 126 2.17 11.33 11.97
C ALA A 126 3.21 11.20 13.09
N ALA A 127 2.76 11.23 14.35
CA ALA A 127 3.63 11.03 15.50
C ALA A 127 4.29 9.63 15.51
N PHE A 128 3.52 8.57 15.26
CA PHE A 128 4.02 7.19 15.24
C PHE A 128 5.02 6.92 14.12
N CYS A 129 4.77 7.50 12.94
CA CYS A 129 5.60 7.32 11.76
C CYS A 129 6.77 8.32 11.69
N GLY A 130 6.81 9.33 12.57
CA GLY A 130 7.78 10.42 12.47
C GLY A 130 7.63 11.24 11.18
N LEU A 131 6.40 11.38 10.67
CA LEU A 131 6.09 12.12 9.44
C LEU A 131 5.35 13.42 9.76
N PRO A 132 5.45 14.46 8.90
CA PRO A 132 4.54 15.58 8.93
C PRO A 132 3.08 15.15 8.73
N ALA A 133 2.15 15.75 9.48
CA ALA A 133 0.73 15.41 9.40
C ALA A 133 0.12 15.69 8.02
N ASP A 134 0.57 16.73 7.34
CA ASP A 134 0.17 17.09 5.99
C ASP A 134 0.67 16.08 4.95
N GLU A 135 1.82 15.45 5.17
CA GLU A 135 2.31 14.36 4.32
C GLU A 135 1.42 13.11 4.44
N VAL A 136 1.07 12.73 5.67
CA VAL A 136 0.16 11.61 5.95
C VAL A 136 -1.22 11.89 5.34
N ALA A 137 -1.80 13.05 5.61
CA ALA A 137 -3.09 13.44 5.04
C ALA A 137 -3.05 13.52 3.51
N GLY A 138 -1.93 14.00 2.94
CA GLY A 138 -1.71 14.05 1.51
C GLY A 138 -1.74 12.66 0.86
N PHE A 139 -0.99 11.71 1.44
CA PHE A 139 -1.00 10.33 0.97
C PHE A 139 -2.40 9.70 1.05
N TYR A 140 -3.13 9.90 2.16
CA TYR A 140 -4.49 9.36 2.30
C TYR A 140 -5.44 9.92 1.25
N ARG A 141 -5.41 11.24 1.00
CA ARG A 141 -6.20 11.85 -0.07
C ARG A 141 -5.85 11.27 -1.43
N GLU A 142 -4.57 11.09 -1.75
CA GLU A 142 -4.12 10.49 -3.01
C GLU A 142 -4.66 9.06 -3.17
N PHE A 143 -4.57 8.21 -2.13
CA PHE A 143 -5.06 6.84 -2.19
C PHE A 143 -6.58 6.73 -2.26
N ILE A 144 -7.31 7.55 -1.50
CA ILE A 144 -8.77 7.56 -1.49
C ILE A 144 -9.29 8.01 -2.87
N ALA A 145 -8.71 9.07 -3.43
CA ALA A 145 -9.16 9.65 -4.70
C ALA A 145 -8.79 8.82 -5.93
N ALA A 146 -7.68 8.06 -5.90
CA ALA A 146 -7.25 7.24 -7.02
C ALA A 146 -8.28 6.13 -7.31
N PRO A 147 -8.88 6.03 -8.51
CA PRO A 147 -9.78 4.93 -8.84
C PRO A 147 -9.06 3.57 -8.89
N ARG A 148 -7.81 3.58 -9.37
CA ARG A 148 -6.95 2.41 -9.50
C ARG A 148 -5.64 2.61 -8.74
N ALA A 149 -5.37 1.76 -7.76
CA ALA A 149 -4.12 1.83 -7.00
C ALA A 149 -3.47 0.46 -6.85
N ILE A 150 -2.16 0.43 -6.95
CA ILE A 150 -1.33 -0.74 -6.67
C ILE A 150 -0.36 -0.40 -5.55
N THR A 151 -0.22 -1.32 -4.59
CA THR A 151 0.80 -1.22 -3.54
C THR A 151 1.79 -2.36 -3.73
N LEU A 152 3.03 -2.03 -4.12
CA LEU A 152 4.13 -2.98 -4.23
C LEU A 152 4.93 -3.01 -2.92
N TYR A 153 5.12 -4.18 -2.33
CA TYR A 153 5.80 -4.35 -1.05
C TYR A 153 6.64 -5.62 -1.04
N THR A 154 7.81 -5.59 -0.40
CA THR A 154 8.75 -6.72 -0.40
C THR A 154 8.83 -7.46 0.94
N MET A 155 9.44 -8.64 0.91
CA MET A 155 9.60 -9.58 2.03
C MET A 155 10.41 -9.07 3.24
N GLY A 156 10.97 -7.85 3.22
CA GLY A 156 11.56 -7.22 4.41
C GLY A 156 10.56 -7.00 5.55
N ILE A 157 9.27 -7.14 5.23
CA ILE A 157 8.15 -7.15 6.16
C ILE A 157 8.01 -8.48 6.91
N ASN A 158 8.58 -9.61 6.46
CA ASN A 158 8.07 -10.94 6.85
C ASN A 158 8.90 -11.75 7.89
N GLN A 159 9.89 -11.15 8.56
CA GLN A 159 10.80 -11.87 9.48
C GLN A 159 10.61 -11.52 10.98
N SER A 160 9.57 -10.77 11.34
CA SER A 160 9.19 -10.47 12.72
C SER A 160 7.77 -10.98 13.03
N ALA A 161 7.45 -11.19 14.31
CA ALA A 161 6.07 -11.47 14.75
C ALA A 161 5.07 -10.37 14.31
N SER A 162 5.56 -9.16 14.05
CA SER A 162 4.81 -8.01 13.50
C SER A 162 4.73 -7.96 11.97
N GLY A 163 5.33 -8.93 11.28
CA GLY A 163 5.47 -8.91 9.83
C GLY A 163 4.20 -9.29 9.06
N SER A 164 3.47 -10.27 9.59
CA SER A 164 2.16 -10.64 9.05
C SER A 164 1.15 -9.50 9.22
N ASP A 165 1.28 -8.71 10.29
CA ASP A 165 0.36 -7.60 10.60
C ASP A 165 0.47 -6.46 9.57
N LYS A 166 1.67 -6.20 9.06
CA LYS A 166 1.93 -5.15 8.06
C LYS A 166 1.39 -5.52 6.68
N CYS A 167 1.62 -6.75 6.23
CA CYS A 167 1.02 -7.27 5.00
C CYS A 167 -0.50 -7.21 5.08
N ASN A 168 -1.08 -7.59 6.23
CA ASN A 168 -2.52 -7.51 6.46
C ASN A 168 -3.04 -6.08 6.44
N ALA A 169 -2.30 -5.10 6.98
CA ALA A 169 -2.70 -3.69 6.91
C ALA A 169 -2.81 -3.20 5.45
N ILE A 170 -1.86 -3.56 4.58
CA ILE A 170 -1.90 -3.24 3.14
C ILE A 170 -3.09 -3.95 2.46
N ILE A 171 -3.28 -5.24 2.73
CA ILE A 171 -4.39 -6.01 2.15
C ILE A 171 -5.74 -5.40 2.57
N ASN A 172 -5.89 -5.04 3.84
CA ASN A 172 -7.13 -4.47 4.37
C ASN A 172 -7.52 -3.16 3.69
N VAL A 173 -6.58 -2.27 3.37
CA VAL A 173 -6.93 -1.01 2.66
C VAL A 173 -7.36 -1.26 1.22
N HIS A 174 -6.80 -2.26 0.54
CA HIS A 174 -7.23 -2.65 -0.81
C HIS A 174 -8.62 -3.29 -0.79
N LEU A 175 -8.86 -4.21 0.15
CA LEU A 175 -10.16 -4.83 0.35
C LEU A 175 -11.23 -3.80 0.71
N ALA A 176 -10.96 -2.95 1.71
CA ALA A 176 -11.88 -1.92 2.16
C ALA A 176 -12.20 -0.91 1.06
N SER A 177 -11.25 -0.55 0.21
CA SER A 177 -11.49 0.41 -0.88
C SER A 177 -12.00 -0.21 -2.18
N GLY A 178 -12.20 -1.53 -2.24
CA GLY A 178 -12.57 -2.23 -3.48
C GLY A 178 -11.47 -2.21 -4.56
N LYS A 179 -10.23 -1.82 -4.21
CA LYS A 179 -9.10 -1.71 -5.14
C LYS A 179 -8.36 -3.05 -5.24
N TYR A 180 -9.07 -4.10 -5.65
CA TYR A 180 -8.55 -5.44 -5.88
C TYR A 180 -9.33 -6.14 -7.01
N GLY A 181 -8.76 -7.18 -7.62
CA GLY A 181 -9.44 -8.02 -8.62
C GLY A 181 -9.86 -7.29 -9.89
N ARG A 182 -9.28 -6.11 -10.15
CA ARG A 182 -9.56 -5.24 -11.29
C ARG A 182 -8.24 -4.77 -11.88
N ARG A 183 -8.24 -4.49 -13.18
CA ARG A 183 -7.05 -4.00 -13.88
C ARG A 183 -6.50 -2.73 -13.22
N GLY A 184 -5.21 -2.72 -12.92
CA GLY A 184 -4.54 -1.61 -12.23
C GLY A 184 -4.81 -1.51 -10.74
N CYS A 185 -5.36 -2.56 -10.11
CA CYS A 185 -5.74 -2.54 -8.69
C CYS A 185 -5.21 -3.76 -7.93
N GLY A 186 -4.51 -3.52 -6.83
CA GLY A 186 -4.29 -4.58 -5.84
C GLY A 186 -2.97 -4.50 -5.07
N PRO A 187 -2.86 -5.29 -3.99
CA PRO A 187 -1.59 -5.52 -3.32
C PRO A 187 -0.68 -6.39 -4.20
N PHE A 188 0.58 -5.99 -4.42
CA PHE A 188 1.56 -6.70 -5.24
C PHE A 188 2.78 -7.02 -4.37
N ARG A 189 2.98 -8.31 -4.09
CA ARG A 189 4.13 -8.83 -3.33
C ARG A 189 5.30 -9.21 -4.23
#